data_AF-A0A974XLE5-F1
#
_entry.id   AF-A0A974XLE5-F1
#
_cell.length_a   1.000
_cell.length_b   1.000
_cell.length_c   1.000
_cell.angle_alpha   90.00
_cell.angle_beta   90.00
_cell.angle_gamma   90.00
#
_symmetry.space_group_name_H-M   'P 1'
#
loop_
_entity.id
_entity.type
_entity.pdbx_description
1 polymer ?
#
loop_
_entity_poly.entity_id
_entity_poly.type
_entity_poly.pdbx_seq_one_letter_code
_entity_poly.pdbx_strand_id
1 'polypeptide(L)'
;MKLTAQQQQAAEQSFQRLGYVQLSCDNPLETELQQLRELLHNALVLEHATIPPYLTMLYSLDTTVDWRISEVVRSVVIEEMLHFVLAANVLNAINGQVKLTEPGFLPDYPSRLPYDIDGIKVRLFGFSREAVAQGMQIEHPKYIRPAVVASHECNAMTIGEFYAYIEARLRAAVERFGDTAIFCGDPARQVPAHVFYYDGGGAIVPVTNLATAVDALKLITDQGEGANNGVWTGAESEAEGGFREVAHYFRFNELYEERLYREGDTVESGPSGAPLPVPWEQTVRIRPDLKLSDYPPGEAKNAIAAFNRKYCELLAQLQQALSGSPLLLMPAVVAMCSLRDDFRAITANPLPGDDGFNCAPTFEYVAISTHCPKAHTPMTQSNRDTLDLLQQAYSQGNLPLALSCMTEDVIWDISGPASVPYLGVFYGHQGFSRFWTLLGDTVAIDSAGIEQMFFNDNQAMAYGGEQGKALATGAPYHYDWALKYEFDNNHKISLMRQYFNPSAIVAALAAEPYGNGPLSHKATERKQNHE
;
A
#
# COMPACT_ATOMS: atom_id res chain seq x y z
N MET A 1 32.58 -15.63 14.79
CA MET A 1 33.94 -16.00 15.30
C MET A 1 34.78 -14.75 15.20
N LYS A 2 35.52 -14.33 16.25
CA LYS A 2 36.28 -13.07 16.17
C LYS A 2 37.38 -13.18 15.10
N LEU A 3 37.35 -12.26 14.12
CA LEU A 3 38.39 -12.15 13.10
C LEU A 3 39.76 -11.92 13.73
N THR A 4 40.81 -12.45 13.09
CA THR A 4 42.19 -12.13 13.44
C THR A 4 42.53 -10.69 13.02
N ALA A 5 43.55 -10.09 13.66
CA ALA A 5 44.01 -8.74 13.29
C ALA A 5 44.45 -8.64 11.81
N GLN A 6 45.00 -9.72 11.24
CA GLN A 6 45.37 -9.78 9.83
C GLN A 6 44.14 -9.77 8.91
N GLN A 7 43.09 -10.52 9.26
CA GLN A 7 41.83 -10.55 8.49
C GLN A 7 41.11 -9.20 8.53
N GLN A 8 41.12 -8.52 9.68
CA GLN A 8 40.62 -7.15 9.79
C GLN A 8 41.39 -6.24 8.83
N GLN A 9 42.72 -6.16 8.99
CA GLN A 9 43.55 -5.31 8.15
C GLN A 9 43.38 -5.58 6.64
N ALA A 10 43.22 -6.83 6.23
CA ALA A 10 42.95 -7.19 4.84
C ALA A 10 41.57 -6.68 4.36
N ALA A 11 40.54 -6.77 5.19
CA ALA A 11 39.21 -6.24 4.90
C ALA A 11 39.28 -4.71 4.69
N GLU A 12 39.90 -3.98 5.62
CA GLU A 12 40.09 -2.53 5.50
C GLU A 12 40.87 -2.14 4.23
N GLN A 13 41.98 -2.83 3.93
CA GLN A 13 42.77 -2.55 2.73
C GLN A 13 42.00 -2.83 1.44
N SER A 14 41.22 -3.92 1.41
CA SER A 14 40.41 -4.26 0.23
C SER A 14 39.34 -3.21 -0.03
N PHE A 15 38.64 -2.75 1.02
CA PHE A 15 37.60 -1.73 0.91
C PHE A 15 38.17 -0.39 0.40
N GLN A 16 39.30 0.06 0.95
CA GLN A 16 39.95 1.29 0.50
C GLN A 16 40.42 1.22 -0.96
N ARG A 17 40.90 0.07 -1.42
CA ARG A 17 41.47 -0.10 -2.76
C ARG A 17 40.40 -0.37 -3.82
N LEU A 18 39.38 -1.16 -3.48
CA LEU A 18 38.42 -1.72 -4.43
C LEU A 18 37.02 -1.10 -4.32
N GLY A 19 36.72 -0.41 -3.22
CA GLY A 19 35.37 0.09 -2.91
C GLY A 19 34.43 -0.96 -2.33
N TYR A 20 34.89 -2.19 -2.11
CA TYR A 20 34.14 -3.29 -1.49
C TYR A 20 35.06 -4.19 -0.68
N VAL A 21 34.49 -4.95 0.27
CA VAL A 21 35.23 -5.89 1.10
C VAL A 21 35.51 -7.17 0.31
N GLN A 22 36.77 -7.54 0.14
CA GLN A 22 37.14 -8.76 -0.56
C GLN A 22 37.00 -9.97 0.38
N LEU A 23 36.12 -10.91 0.04
CA LEU A 23 35.90 -12.16 0.77
C LEU A 23 36.39 -13.36 -0.03
N SER A 24 36.68 -14.47 0.65
CA SER A 24 36.85 -15.78 -0.01
C SER A 24 35.51 -16.52 -0.08
N CYS A 25 35.29 -17.24 -1.16
CA CYS A 25 34.21 -18.21 -1.26
C CYS A 25 34.83 -19.61 -1.09
N ASP A 26 34.63 -20.25 0.07
CA ASP A 26 35.18 -21.57 0.37
C ASP A 26 34.15 -22.71 0.23
N ASN A 27 32.86 -22.37 0.19
CA ASN A 27 31.76 -23.30 0.03
C ASN A 27 31.70 -23.94 -1.38
N PRO A 28 31.13 -25.16 -1.52
CA PRO A 28 30.68 -25.66 -2.83
C PRO A 28 29.60 -24.76 -3.44
N LEU A 29 29.50 -24.74 -4.78
CA LEU A 29 28.60 -23.86 -5.53
C LEU A 29 27.15 -23.89 -5.01
N GLU A 30 26.56 -25.08 -4.83
CA GLU A 30 25.15 -25.18 -4.40
C GLU A 30 24.93 -24.62 -2.99
N THR A 31 25.85 -24.88 -2.07
CA THR A 31 25.78 -24.33 -0.70
C THR A 31 25.94 -22.81 -0.71
N GLU A 32 26.83 -22.28 -1.55
CA GLU A 32 27.02 -20.84 -1.71
C GLU A 32 25.76 -20.17 -2.27
N LEU A 33 25.18 -20.74 -3.34
CA LEU A 33 23.94 -20.26 -3.94
C LEU A 33 22.79 -20.31 -2.93
N GLN A 34 22.66 -21.38 -2.15
CA GLN A 34 21.63 -21.47 -1.11
C GLN A 34 21.76 -20.33 -0.10
N GLN A 35 22.96 -20.09 0.43
CA GLN A 35 23.20 -19.02 1.40
C GLN A 35 22.96 -17.63 0.80
N LEU A 36 23.39 -17.38 -0.45
CA LEU A 36 23.11 -16.12 -1.16
C LEU A 36 21.61 -15.90 -1.37
N ARG A 37 20.86 -16.96 -1.72
CA ARG A 37 19.39 -16.90 -1.87
C ARG A 37 18.72 -16.58 -0.53
N GLU A 38 19.20 -17.15 0.58
CA GLU A 38 18.71 -16.84 1.92
C GLU A 38 18.99 -15.38 2.31
N LEU A 39 20.18 -14.85 2.02
CA LEU A 39 20.52 -13.44 2.26
C LEU A 39 19.61 -12.51 1.45
N LEU A 40 19.45 -12.76 0.16
CA LEU A 40 18.62 -11.95 -0.73
C LEU A 40 17.12 -12.08 -0.41
N HIS A 41 16.66 -13.23 0.08
CA HIS A 41 15.31 -13.35 0.61
C HIS A 41 15.11 -12.51 1.88
N ASN A 42 16.09 -12.45 2.78
CA ASN A 42 16.02 -11.56 3.94
C ASN A 42 16.16 -10.08 3.55
N ALA A 43 16.87 -9.75 2.46
CA ALA A 43 16.84 -8.40 1.89
C ALA A 43 15.42 -8.02 1.44
N LEU A 44 14.69 -8.92 0.76
CA LEU A 44 13.27 -8.70 0.44
C LEU A 44 12.40 -8.46 1.67
N VAL A 45 12.63 -9.21 2.75
CA VAL A 45 11.90 -9.00 4.02
C VAL A 45 12.27 -7.65 4.63
N LEU A 46 13.53 -7.21 4.52
CA LEU A 46 14.01 -5.93 5.03
C LEU A 46 13.33 -4.77 4.31
N GLU A 47 13.39 -4.74 2.97
CA GLU A 47 12.74 -3.70 2.16
C GLU A 47 11.22 -3.68 2.36
N HIS A 48 10.59 -4.84 2.50
CA HIS A 48 9.16 -4.88 2.78
C HIS A 48 8.83 -4.43 4.22
N ALA A 49 9.73 -4.58 5.18
CA ALA A 49 9.48 -4.22 6.58
C ALA A 49 9.35 -2.71 6.82
N THR A 50 9.79 -1.88 5.89
CA THR A 50 9.71 -0.41 5.93
C THR A 50 8.42 0.11 5.28
N ILE A 51 7.88 -0.61 4.28
CA ILE A 51 6.70 -0.20 3.51
C ILE A 51 5.45 0.00 4.37
N PRO A 52 4.95 -0.96 5.19
CA PRO A 52 3.77 -0.73 6.02
C PRO A 52 3.89 0.42 7.04
N PRO A 53 5.01 0.59 7.77
CA PRO A 53 5.24 1.79 8.59
C PRO A 53 5.14 3.10 7.81
N TYR A 54 5.77 3.19 6.63
CA TYR A 54 5.76 4.41 5.83
C TYR A 54 4.39 4.67 5.19
N LEU A 55 3.66 3.63 4.79
CA LEU A 55 2.25 3.75 4.37
C LEU A 55 1.34 4.20 5.52
N THR A 56 1.59 3.71 6.74
CA THR A 56 0.84 4.12 7.94
C THR A 56 1.05 5.60 8.22
N MET A 57 2.30 6.07 8.12
CA MET A 57 2.64 7.48 8.20
C MET A 57 1.99 8.29 7.08
N LEU A 58 2.08 7.85 5.82
CA LEU A 58 1.53 8.55 4.66
C LEU A 58 0.01 8.70 4.72
N TYR A 59 -0.71 7.64 5.07
CA TYR A 59 -2.18 7.61 4.96
C TYR A 59 -2.90 8.13 6.21
N SER A 60 -2.17 8.43 7.28
CA SER A 60 -2.69 9.18 8.43
C SER A 60 -2.53 10.69 8.29
N LEU A 61 -1.76 11.18 7.32
CA LEU A 61 -1.73 12.61 6.97
C LEU A 61 -3.10 13.09 6.45
N ASP A 62 -3.50 14.28 6.87
CA ASP A 62 -4.66 14.96 6.29
C ASP A 62 -4.38 15.30 4.81
N THR A 63 -5.38 15.17 3.94
CA THR A 63 -5.24 15.46 2.50
C THR A 63 -5.05 16.93 2.16
N THR A 64 -5.21 17.84 3.12
CA THR A 64 -5.11 19.30 2.95
C THR A 64 -3.75 19.86 3.35
N VAL A 65 -2.84 19.03 3.89
CA VAL A 65 -1.47 19.43 4.20
C VAL A 65 -0.73 19.87 2.94
N ASP A 66 0.35 20.64 3.13
CA ASP A 66 1.24 20.99 2.04
C ASP A 66 1.70 19.73 1.29
N TRP A 67 1.45 19.70 -0.02
CA TRP A 67 1.72 18.53 -0.86
C TRP A 67 3.16 18.05 -0.75
N ARG A 68 4.12 18.96 -0.48
CA ARG A 68 5.54 18.64 -0.30
C ARG A 68 5.77 17.66 0.87
N ILE A 69 4.98 17.76 1.93
CA ILE A 69 5.07 16.88 3.10
C ILE A 69 4.59 15.47 2.74
N SER A 70 3.42 15.38 2.10
CA SER A 70 2.91 14.08 1.63
C SER A 70 3.83 13.47 0.58
N GLU A 71 4.45 14.30 -0.26
CA GLU A 71 5.32 13.85 -1.34
C GLU A 71 6.63 13.29 -0.80
N VAL A 72 7.23 13.90 0.23
CA VAL A 72 8.41 13.33 0.92
C VAL A 72 8.17 11.89 1.35
N VAL A 73 7.05 11.62 2.03
CA VAL A 73 6.77 10.26 2.51
C VAL A 73 6.40 9.34 1.34
N ARG A 74 5.60 9.82 0.39
CA ARG A 74 5.15 9.04 -0.78
C ARG A 74 6.33 8.61 -1.65
N SER A 75 7.29 9.50 -1.89
CA SER A 75 8.45 9.20 -2.74
C SER A 75 9.34 8.14 -2.09
N VAL A 76 9.56 8.21 -0.78
CA VAL A 76 10.28 7.16 -0.02
C VAL A 76 9.55 5.82 -0.12
N VAL A 77 8.24 5.76 0.10
CA VAL A 77 7.47 4.50 -0.03
C VAL A 77 7.64 3.88 -1.42
N ILE A 78 7.66 4.69 -2.46
CA ILE A 78 7.83 4.21 -3.85
C ILE A 78 9.25 3.71 -4.09
N GLU A 79 10.26 4.37 -3.53
CA GLU A 79 11.65 3.92 -3.59
C GLU A 79 11.84 2.61 -2.83
N GLU A 80 11.26 2.42 -1.64
CA GLU A 80 11.26 1.13 -0.93
C GLU A 80 10.57 0.01 -1.75
N MET A 81 9.48 0.33 -2.47
CA MET A 81 8.86 -0.61 -3.41
C MET A 81 9.79 -0.94 -4.60
N LEU A 82 10.55 0.04 -5.09
CA LEU A 82 11.58 -0.18 -6.11
C LEU A 82 12.69 -1.09 -5.56
N HIS A 83 13.17 -0.83 -4.34
CA HIS A 83 14.21 -1.63 -3.68
C HIS A 83 13.78 -3.08 -3.51
N PHE A 84 12.52 -3.29 -3.09
CA PHE A 84 11.89 -4.59 -3.03
C PHE A 84 11.92 -5.33 -4.38
N VAL A 85 11.61 -4.64 -5.49
CA VAL A 85 11.67 -5.22 -6.83
C VAL A 85 13.12 -5.50 -7.28
N LEU A 86 14.06 -4.60 -6.99
CA LEU A 86 15.48 -4.78 -7.30
C LEU A 86 16.07 -6.00 -6.58
N ALA A 87 15.81 -6.14 -5.28
CA ALA A 87 16.21 -7.31 -4.50
C ALA A 87 15.61 -8.61 -5.07
N ALA A 88 14.35 -8.56 -5.55
CA ALA A 88 13.71 -9.70 -6.22
C ALA A 88 14.40 -10.06 -7.54
N ASN A 89 14.78 -9.07 -8.35
CA ASN A 89 15.53 -9.28 -9.59
C ASN A 89 16.89 -9.93 -9.33
N VAL A 90 17.64 -9.49 -8.31
CA VAL A 90 18.91 -10.12 -7.92
C VAL A 90 18.68 -11.57 -7.46
N LEU A 91 17.67 -11.81 -6.62
CA LEU A 91 17.30 -13.16 -6.17
C LEU A 91 16.94 -14.08 -7.35
N ASN A 92 16.11 -13.59 -8.27
CA ASN A 92 15.73 -14.33 -9.48
C ASN A 92 16.93 -14.65 -10.36
N ALA A 93 17.88 -13.73 -10.50
CA ALA A 93 19.05 -13.90 -11.36
C ALA A 93 19.96 -15.04 -10.90
N ILE A 94 19.97 -15.38 -9.60
CA ILE A 94 20.70 -16.53 -9.05
C ILE A 94 19.82 -17.79 -8.88
N ASN A 95 18.69 -17.83 -9.59
CA ASN A 95 17.68 -18.88 -9.54
C ASN A 95 17.06 -19.09 -8.13
N GLY A 96 16.96 -18.02 -7.34
CA GLY A 96 16.17 -18.00 -6.12
C GLY A 96 14.67 -17.96 -6.39
N GLN A 97 13.87 -18.19 -5.35
CA GLN A 97 12.41 -18.11 -5.41
C GLN A 97 11.92 -16.98 -4.51
N VAL A 98 11.10 -16.09 -5.08
CA VAL A 98 10.39 -15.06 -4.32
C VAL A 98 9.25 -15.71 -3.54
N LYS A 99 9.20 -15.52 -2.23
CA LYS A 99 8.27 -16.17 -1.29
C LYS A 99 7.62 -15.15 -0.36
N LEU A 100 6.56 -14.50 -0.83
CA LEU A 100 5.84 -13.44 -0.10
C LEU A 100 4.61 -13.95 0.64
N THR A 101 4.14 -15.16 0.31
CA THR A 101 2.93 -15.75 0.90
C THR A 101 3.22 -16.65 2.10
N GLU A 102 4.47 -16.80 2.51
CA GLU A 102 4.83 -17.59 3.69
C GLU A 102 4.56 -16.77 4.96
N PRO A 103 4.07 -17.38 6.06
CA PRO A 103 3.77 -16.64 7.29
C PRO A 103 4.95 -15.83 7.86
N GLY A 104 6.18 -16.26 7.59
CA GLY A 104 7.40 -15.59 8.06
C GLY A 104 7.83 -14.38 7.24
N PHE A 105 7.18 -14.08 6.11
CA PHE A 105 7.53 -12.93 5.27
C PHE A 105 7.03 -11.60 5.86
N LEU A 106 5.79 -11.57 6.37
CA LEU A 106 5.17 -10.37 6.91
C LEU A 106 5.58 -10.17 8.38
N PRO A 107 6.21 -9.04 8.75
CA PRO A 107 6.60 -8.80 10.13
C PRO A 107 5.40 -8.68 11.08
N ASP A 108 5.50 -9.26 12.27
CA ASP A 108 4.52 -9.10 13.34
C ASP A 108 4.77 -7.79 14.10
N TYR A 109 4.32 -6.66 13.54
CA TYR A 109 4.63 -5.33 14.10
C TYR A 109 4.09 -5.15 15.53
N PRO A 110 4.87 -4.59 16.47
CA PRO A 110 6.16 -4.00 16.25
C PRO A 110 7.25 -5.08 16.25
N SER A 111 8.08 -5.08 15.21
CA SER A 111 9.06 -6.13 14.94
C SER A 111 10.47 -5.55 14.82
N ARG A 112 11.48 -6.41 15.04
CA ARG A 112 12.86 -6.10 14.64
C ARG A 112 13.02 -6.34 13.14
N LEU A 113 13.98 -5.65 12.52
CA LEU A 113 14.41 -5.95 11.15
C LEU A 113 15.06 -7.34 11.06
N PRO A 114 15.14 -7.96 9.87
CA PRO A 114 15.85 -9.22 9.67
C PRO A 114 17.26 -9.21 10.28
N TYR A 115 17.65 -10.35 10.85
CA TYR A 115 18.90 -10.52 11.60
C TYR A 115 19.09 -9.61 12.82
N ASP A 116 18.08 -8.85 13.25
CA ASP A 116 18.23 -7.79 14.26
C ASP A 116 19.23 -6.71 13.82
N ILE A 117 19.32 -6.46 12.51
CA ILE A 117 20.15 -5.40 11.92
C ILE A 117 19.86 -4.08 12.64
N ASP A 118 20.93 -3.42 13.07
CA ASP A 118 20.92 -2.18 13.85
C ASP A 118 20.12 -2.17 15.16
N GLY A 119 19.59 -3.31 15.60
CA GLY A 119 18.76 -3.41 16.80
C GLY A 119 17.45 -2.60 16.72
N ILE A 120 17.04 -2.16 15.52
CA ILE A 120 15.91 -1.27 15.30
C ILE A 120 14.60 -2.04 15.50
N LYS A 121 13.71 -1.49 16.32
CA LYS A 121 12.34 -1.99 16.49
C LYS A 121 11.39 -1.10 15.70
N VAL A 122 10.90 -1.62 14.59
CA VAL A 122 9.99 -0.95 13.67
C VAL A 122 8.56 -1.04 14.20
N ARG A 123 7.86 0.10 14.23
CA ARG A 123 6.52 0.27 14.76
C ARG A 123 5.60 0.93 13.73
N LEU A 124 4.29 0.73 13.87
CA LEU A 124 3.28 1.34 12.99
C LEU A 124 2.81 2.67 13.59
N PHE A 125 3.59 3.73 13.38
CA PHE A 125 3.21 5.08 13.78
C PHE A 125 2.39 5.79 12.69
N GLY A 126 1.33 6.49 13.08
CA GLY A 126 0.73 7.51 12.23
C GLY A 126 1.66 8.73 12.14
N PHE A 127 1.40 9.64 11.20
CA PHE A 127 2.24 10.81 10.98
C PHE A 127 2.41 11.62 12.27
N SER A 128 3.65 11.65 12.76
CA SER A 128 4.06 12.29 13.99
C SER A 128 5.58 12.47 14.00
N ARG A 129 6.10 13.21 14.97
CA ARG A 129 7.57 13.33 15.15
C ARG A 129 8.23 11.98 15.40
N GLU A 130 7.55 11.07 16.09
CA GLU A 130 8.03 9.70 16.34
C GLU A 130 8.11 8.87 15.05
N ALA A 131 7.12 9.01 14.15
CA ALA A 131 7.14 8.32 12.85
C ALA A 131 8.31 8.81 11.98
N VAL A 132 8.48 10.14 11.90
CA VAL A 132 9.59 10.75 11.15
C VAL A 132 10.94 10.39 11.76
N ALA A 133 11.07 10.43 13.09
CA ALA A 133 12.29 10.04 13.78
C ALA A 133 12.62 8.54 13.58
N GLN A 134 11.61 7.67 13.52
CA GLN A 134 11.80 6.26 13.17
C GLN A 134 12.33 6.11 11.74
N GLY A 135 11.76 6.85 10.77
CA GLY A 135 12.27 6.90 9.41
C GLY A 135 13.73 7.35 9.38
N MET A 136 14.07 8.46 10.04
CA MET A 136 15.47 8.90 10.17
C MET A 136 16.39 7.86 10.81
N GLN A 137 15.91 7.08 11.78
CA GLN A 137 16.71 6.04 12.42
C GLN A 137 16.99 4.86 11.48
N ILE A 138 15.98 4.45 10.70
CA ILE A 138 16.09 3.37 9.71
C ILE A 138 17.08 3.79 8.62
N GLU A 139 16.90 4.99 8.08
CA GLU A 139 17.64 5.47 6.91
C GLU A 139 18.99 6.13 7.27
N HIS A 140 19.36 6.16 8.55
CA HIS A 140 20.53 6.90 8.99
C HIS A 140 21.80 6.39 8.29
N PRO A 141 22.53 7.24 7.52
CA PRO A 141 23.76 6.82 6.87
C PRO A 141 24.80 6.39 7.89
N LYS A 142 25.41 5.23 7.67
CA LYS A 142 26.47 4.72 8.54
C LYS A 142 27.69 4.35 7.73
N TYR A 143 28.85 4.65 8.29
CA TYR A 143 30.11 4.22 7.70
C TYR A 143 30.20 2.69 7.71
N ILE A 144 30.48 2.10 6.54
CA ILE A 144 30.77 0.67 6.42
C ILE A 144 32.01 0.33 7.24
N ARG A 145 31.90 -0.62 8.17
CA ARG A 145 33.02 -1.19 8.92
C ARG A 145 33.46 -2.48 8.21
N PRO A 146 34.58 -2.48 7.46
CA PRO A 146 34.98 -3.64 6.66
C PRO A 146 35.18 -4.91 7.49
N ALA A 147 35.73 -4.79 8.70
CA ALA A 147 35.83 -5.91 9.65
C ALA A 147 34.49 -6.54 10.05
N VAL A 148 33.39 -5.78 10.11
CA VAL A 148 32.06 -6.35 10.44
C VAL A 148 31.51 -7.11 9.24
N VAL A 149 31.63 -6.54 8.03
CA VAL A 149 31.27 -7.24 6.78
C VAL A 149 32.04 -8.55 6.64
N ALA A 150 33.35 -8.54 6.90
CA ALA A 150 34.21 -9.72 6.83
C ALA A 150 33.98 -10.75 7.94
N SER A 151 33.19 -10.42 8.96
CA SER A 151 32.88 -11.35 10.06
C SER A 151 31.78 -12.36 9.71
N HIS A 152 31.00 -12.07 8.65
CA HIS A 152 29.80 -12.81 8.25
C HIS A 152 28.66 -12.79 9.30
N GLU A 153 28.78 -12.00 10.38
CA GLU A 153 27.78 -11.90 11.46
C GLU A 153 26.75 -10.81 11.13
N CYS A 154 25.67 -11.18 10.42
CA CYS A 154 24.65 -10.23 9.94
C CYS A 154 23.97 -9.44 11.07
N ASN A 155 23.87 -10.00 12.28
CA ASN A 155 23.27 -9.32 13.44
C ASN A 155 24.13 -8.18 14.03
N ALA A 156 25.39 -8.07 13.61
CA ALA A 156 26.26 -6.97 13.99
C ALA A 156 26.30 -5.85 12.93
N MET A 157 25.64 -6.06 11.79
CA MET A 157 25.66 -5.17 10.63
C MET A 157 24.62 -4.06 10.73
N THR A 158 24.94 -2.96 10.06
CA THR A 158 23.99 -1.94 9.60
C THR A 158 23.30 -2.39 8.31
N ILE A 159 22.27 -1.67 7.84
CA ILE A 159 21.60 -1.98 6.56
C ILE A 159 22.59 -1.86 5.40
N GLY A 160 23.35 -0.76 5.31
CA GLY A 160 24.40 -0.59 4.31
C GLY A 160 25.49 -1.67 4.37
N GLU A 161 25.92 -2.09 5.56
CA GLU A 161 26.87 -3.20 5.71
C GLU A 161 26.29 -4.54 5.27
N PHE A 162 25.00 -4.77 5.45
CA PHE A 162 24.32 -5.98 4.98
C PHE A 162 24.30 -6.03 3.44
N TYR A 163 24.03 -4.92 2.77
CA TYR A 163 24.13 -4.84 1.31
C TYR A 163 25.57 -4.95 0.79
N ALA A 164 26.52 -4.28 1.45
CA ALA A 164 27.95 -4.44 1.16
C ALA A 164 28.41 -5.90 1.32
N TYR A 165 27.85 -6.62 2.29
CA TYR A 165 28.10 -8.04 2.51
C TYR A 165 27.54 -8.92 1.38
N ILE A 166 26.31 -8.66 0.93
CA ILE A 166 25.72 -9.36 -0.23
C ILE A 166 26.57 -9.13 -1.48
N GLU A 167 26.95 -7.89 -1.77
CA GLU A 167 27.85 -7.56 -2.88
C GLU A 167 29.18 -8.33 -2.78
N ALA A 168 29.83 -8.28 -1.62
CA ALA A 168 31.10 -8.96 -1.38
C ALA A 168 31.00 -10.49 -1.60
N ARG A 169 29.90 -11.10 -1.14
CA ARG A 169 29.62 -12.53 -1.33
C ARG A 169 29.38 -12.88 -2.80
N LEU A 170 28.59 -12.09 -3.53
CA LEU A 170 28.36 -12.28 -4.98
C LEU A 170 29.68 -12.18 -5.76
N ARG A 171 30.52 -11.17 -5.46
CA ARG A 171 31.83 -11.01 -6.09
C ARG A 171 32.74 -12.21 -5.85
N ALA A 172 32.83 -12.68 -4.61
CA ALA A 172 33.64 -13.85 -4.26
C ALA A 172 33.15 -15.14 -4.95
N ALA A 173 31.83 -15.31 -5.06
CA ALA A 173 31.23 -16.45 -5.74
C ALA A 173 31.52 -16.42 -7.25
N VAL A 174 31.42 -15.24 -7.89
CA VAL A 174 31.74 -15.05 -9.31
C VAL A 174 33.22 -15.24 -9.59
N GLU A 175 34.11 -14.75 -8.72
CA GLU A 175 35.56 -14.98 -8.83
C GLU A 175 35.90 -16.47 -8.83
N ARG A 176 35.20 -17.26 -8.01
CA ARG A 176 35.44 -18.71 -7.90
C ARG A 176 34.79 -19.54 -9.01
N PHE A 177 33.53 -19.27 -9.34
CA PHE A 177 32.71 -20.16 -10.18
C PHE A 177 32.41 -19.60 -11.57
N GLY A 178 32.70 -18.32 -11.80
CA GLY A 178 32.34 -17.60 -13.00
C GLY A 178 30.90 -17.08 -12.98
N ASP A 179 30.68 -16.01 -13.74
CA ASP A 179 29.45 -15.24 -13.73
C ASP A 179 28.21 -16.10 -14.09
N THR A 180 28.30 -16.90 -15.16
CA THR A 180 27.21 -17.77 -15.63
C THR A 180 26.80 -18.86 -14.63
N ALA A 181 27.73 -19.31 -13.77
CA ALA A 181 27.40 -20.30 -12.75
C ALA A 181 26.59 -19.68 -11.59
N ILE A 182 26.83 -18.41 -11.29
CA ILE A 182 26.13 -17.67 -10.23
C ILE A 182 24.80 -17.13 -10.76
N PHE A 183 24.82 -16.43 -11.90
CA PHE A 183 23.65 -15.85 -12.54
C PHE A 183 22.96 -16.85 -13.47
N CYS A 184 22.51 -17.96 -12.88
CA CYS A 184 21.90 -19.11 -13.56
C CYS A 184 20.36 -19.08 -13.60
N GLY A 185 19.75 -17.96 -13.19
CA GLY A 185 18.31 -17.76 -13.15
C GLY A 185 17.65 -17.69 -14.52
N ASP A 186 16.35 -17.95 -14.56
CA ASP A 186 15.52 -17.79 -15.76
C ASP A 186 15.32 -16.29 -16.07
N PRO A 187 15.81 -15.78 -17.22
CA PRO A 187 15.63 -14.37 -17.59
C PRO A 187 14.17 -13.93 -17.67
N ALA A 188 13.22 -14.84 -17.91
CA ALA A 188 11.79 -14.52 -17.95
C ALA A 188 11.24 -14.09 -16.57
N ARG A 189 11.95 -14.37 -15.48
CA ARG A 189 11.59 -13.94 -14.11
C ARG A 189 12.04 -12.52 -13.77
N GLN A 190 12.86 -11.89 -14.61
CA GLN A 190 13.27 -10.51 -14.39
C GLN A 190 12.08 -9.56 -14.64
N VAL A 191 11.89 -8.60 -13.74
CA VAL A 191 11.00 -7.47 -13.99
C VAL A 191 11.74 -6.47 -14.89
N PRO A 192 11.18 -6.10 -16.05
CA PRO A 192 11.81 -5.14 -16.94
C PRO A 192 11.50 -3.69 -16.55
N ALA A 193 12.39 -2.76 -16.91
CA ALA A 193 12.30 -1.33 -16.59
C ALA A 193 10.94 -0.69 -16.93
N HIS A 194 10.36 -1.02 -18.08
CA HIS A 194 9.13 -0.38 -18.57
C HIS A 194 7.86 -0.75 -17.77
N VAL A 195 7.91 -1.74 -16.88
CA VAL A 195 6.75 -2.18 -16.09
C VAL A 195 6.57 -1.34 -14.83
N PHE A 196 7.60 -0.63 -14.38
CA PHE A 196 7.54 0.26 -13.23
C PHE A 196 7.58 1.70 -13.70
N TYR A 197 6.40 2.31 -13.80
CA TYR A 197 6.17 3.62 -14.42
C TYR A 197 6.29 4.80 -13.41
N TYR A 198 6.79 4.57 -12.20
CA TYR A 198 6.93 5.65 -11.21
C TYR A 198 8.24 6.41 -11.43
N ASP A 199 8.11 7.71 -11.70
CA ASP A 199 9.19 8.65 -11.96
C ASP A 199 9.72 9.22 -10.63
N GLY A 200 10.43 8.38 -9.87
CA GLY A 200 10.82 8.63 -8.47
C GLY A 200 12.28 8.29 -8.17
N GLY A 201 13.21 8.74 -9.01
CA GLY A 201 14.65 8.72 -8.70
C GLY A 201 15.45 7.47 -9.04
N GLY A 202 14.87 6.52 -9.78
CA GLY A 202 15.58 5.34 -10.24
C GLY A 202 14.78 4.48 -11.21
N ALA A 203 15.47 3.62 -11.96
CA ALA A 203 14.83 2.66 -12.87
C ALA A 203 15.12 1.23 -12.40
N ILE A 204 14.17 0.31 -12.63
CA ILE A 204 14.45 -1.10 -12.41
C ILE A 204 15.63 -1.54 -13.28
N VAL A 205 16.59 -2.20 -12.66
CA VAL A 205 17.74 -2.83 -13.31
C VAL A 205 17.42 -4.32 -13.51
N PRO A 206 17.28 -4.81 -14.76
CA PRO A 206 17.27 -6.24 -15.03
C PRO A 206 18.65 -6.83 -14.71
N VAL A 207 18.69 -7.84 -13.85
CA VAL A 207 19.92 -8.45 -13.36
C VAL A 207 20.22 -9.71 -14.16
N THR A 208 21.37 -9.72 -14.83
CA THR A 208 21.80 -10.84 -15.69
C THR A 208 23.25 -11.28 -15.45
N ASN A 209 24.01 -10.50 -14.69
CA ASN A 209 25.42 -10.72 -14.37
C ASN A 209 25.81 -9.90 -13.13
N LEU A 210 27.07 -10.05 -12.69
CA LEU A 210 27.60 -9.37 -11.51
C LEU A 210 27.51 -7.86 -11.61
N ALA A 211 27.80 -7.27 -12.76
CA ALA A 211 27.78 -5.82 -12.93
C ALA A 211 26.37 -5.26 -12.67
N THR A 212 25.37 -5.82 -13.36
CA THR A 212 23.96 -5.41 -13.17
C THR A 212 23.42 -5.71 -11.76
N ALA A 213 23.92 -6.76 -11.10
CA ALA A 213 23.57 -7.06 -9.72
C ALA A 213 24.11 -6.00 -8.76
N VAL A 214 25.38 -5.61 -8.94
CA VAL A 214 26.01 -4.55 -8.16
C VAL A 214 25.30 -3.21 -8.40
N ASP A 215 24.93 -2.88 -9.64
CA ASP A 215 24.19 -1.66 -9.95
C ASP A 215 22.83 -1.63 -9.22
N ALA A 216 22.12 -2.76 -9.19
CA ALA A 216 20.86 -2.88 -8.45
C ALA A 216 21.05 -2.70 -6.94
N LEU A 217 22.05 -3.34 -6.33
CA LEU A 217 22.32 -3.23 -4.88
C LEU A 217 22.78 -1.82 -4.49
N LYS A 218 23.59 -1.17 -5.34
CA LYS A 218 24.03 0.21 -5.12
C LYS A 218 22.87 1.19 -5.18
N LEU A 219 21.96 1.04 -6.13
CA LEU A 219 20.78 1.89 -6.23
C LEU A 219 19.94 1.82 -4.96
N ILE A 220 19.76 0.63 -4.37
CA ILE A 220 19.09 0.46 -3.07
C ILE A 220 19.80 1.28 -1.98
N THR A 221 21.11 1.09 -1.82
CA THR A 221 21.87 1.77 -0.75
C THR A 221 22.00 3.29 -0.96
N ASP A 222 22.12 3.73 -2.20
CA ASP A 222 22.28 5.15 -2.55
C ASP A 222 20.98 5.94 -2.31
N GLN A 223 19.82 5.33 -2.54
CA GLN A 223 18.52 5.94 -2.27
C GLN A 223 18.13 5.88 -0.78
N GLY A 224 18.43 4.79 -0.07
CA GLY A 224 18.13 4.66 1.36
C GLY A 224 19.00 5.59 2.24
N GLU A 225 20.26 5.20 2.42
CA GLU A 225 21.20 5.87 3.34
C GLU A 225 21.91 7.08 2.69
N GLY A 226 22.06 7.09 1.37
CA GLY A 226 22.84 8.08 0.65
C GLY A 226 24.30 7.68 0.50
N ALA A 227 24.91 8.05 -0.63
CA ALA A 227 26.29 7.71 -0.94
C ALA A 227 27.25 8.05 0.22
N ASN A 228 28.29 7.22 0.38
CA ASN A 228 29.32 7.11 1.45
C ASN A 228 29.87 8.39 2.16
N ASN A 229 29.46 9.59 1.76
CA ASN A 229 29.96 10.86 2.27
C ASN A 229 28.91 11.71 3.01
N GLY A 230 27.64 11.29 3.11
CA GLY A 230 26.61 12.05 3.86
C GLY A 230 26.36 13.46 3.31
N VAL A 231 26.63 13.67 2.02
CA VAL A 231 26.46 14.94 1.30
C VAL A 231 25.14 14.93 0.55
N TRP A 232 24.39 16.02 0.65
CA TRP A 232 23.18 16.23 -0.14
C TRP A 232 23.53 16.55 -1.61
N THR A 233 22.97 15.83 -2.58
CA THR A 233 23.29 15.96 -4.03
C THR A 233 22.08 16.14 -4.96
N GLY A 234 20.90 16.49 -4.44
CA GLY A 234 19.64 16.49 -5.21
C GLY A 234 19.42 17.65 -6.18
N ALA A 235 20.41 18.53 -6.37
CA ALA A 235 20.27 19.76 -7.17
C ALA A 235 20.05 19.50 -8.67
N GLU A 236 20.63 18.42 -9.22
CA GLU A 236 20.54 18.11 -10.65
C GLU A 236 19.09 17.74 -11.04
N SER A 237 18.42 16.90 -10.25
CA SER A 237 17.02 16.51 -10.50
C SER A 237 16.05 17.70 -10.37
N GLU A 238 16.25 18.61 -9.39
CA GLU A 238 15.45 19.84 -9.28
C GLU A 238 15.59 20.76 -10.51
N ALA A 239 16.81 20.87 -11.05
CA ALA A 239 17.09 21.71 -12.21
C ALA A 239 16.43 21.20 -13.50
N GLU A 240 16.18 19.90 -13.59
CA GLU A 240 15.46 19.24 -14.68
C GLU A 240 13.93 19.26 -14.49
N GLY A 241 13.43 19.88 -13.42
CA GLY A 241 12.02 19.97 -13.09
C GLY A 241 11.45 18.74 -12.38
N GLY A 242 12.33 17.82 -11.96
CA GLY A 242 12.01 16.65 -11.13
C GLY A 242 11.86 16.99 -9.64
N PHE A 243 11.33 16.03 -8.89
CA PHE A 243 11.32 16.09 -7.42
C PHE A 243 12.70 15.73 -6.87
N ARG A 244 13.07 16.19 -5.66
CA ARG A 244 14.41 16.00 -5.07
C ARG A 244 14.79 14.52 -4.95
N GLU A 245 15.74 14.08 -5.77
CA GLU A 245 16.35 12.74 -5.68
C GLU A 245 17.49 12.73 -4.65
N VAL A 246 17.17 12.95 -3.38
CA VAL A 246 18.12 12.78 -2.27
C VAL A 246 17.78 11.55 -1.45
N ALA A 247 18.74 11.02 -0.71
CA ALA A 247 18.52 9.84 0.09
C ALA A 247 17.42 10.03 1.15
N HIS A 248 16.77 8.93 1.55
CA HIS A 248 15.60 8.93 2.42
C HIS A 248 15.84 9.67 3.74
N TYR A 249 17.03 9.52 4.34
CA TYR A 249 17.40 10.23 5.56
C TYR A 249 17.22 11.74 5.46
N PHE A 250 17.72 12.35 4.38
CA PHE A 250 17.62 13.80 4.19
C PHE A 250 16.16 14.22 4.11
N ARG A 251 15.33 13.47 3.37
CA ARG A 251 13.91 13.79 3.19
C ARG A 251 13.16 13.73 4.53
N PHE A 252 13.37 12.70 5.34
CA PHE A 252 12.78 12.64 6.68
C PHE A 252 13.33 13.73 7.60
N ASN A 253 14.62 14.04 7.53
CA ASN A 253 15.20 15.09 8.35
C ASN A 253 14.68 16.50 7.99
N GLU A 254 14.32 16.76 6.73
CA GLU A 254 13.64 18.02 6.35
C GLU A 254 12.30 18.20 7.06
N LEU A 255 11.54 17.12 7.24
CA LEU A 255 10.30 17.15 8.00
C LEU A 255 10.57 17.36 9.49
N TYR A 256 11.58 16.67 10.03
CA TYR A 256 11.90 16.73 11.45
C TYR A 256 12.39 18.11 11.90
N GLU A 257 13.30 18.71 11.11
CA GLU A 257 13.89 20.04 11.31
C GLU A 257 13.00 21.17 10.77
N GLU A 258 11.90 20.83 10.09
CA GLU A 258 10.94 21.76 9.47
C GLU A 258 11.64 22.76 8.53
N ARG A 259 12.63 22.25 7.77
CA ARG A 259 13.51 23.05 6.93
C ARG A 259 14.13 22.21 5.81
N LEU A 260 14.18 22.79 4.63
CA LEU A 260 14.77 22.17 3.44
C LEU A 260 16.30 22.16 3.48
N TYR A 261 16.93 21.14 2.90
CA TYR A 261 18.36 21.15 2.58
C TYR A 261 18.67 22.06 1.39
N ARG A 262 19.94 22.49 1.30
CA ARG A 262 20.56 23.15 0.14
C ARG A 262 21.86 22.44 -0.25
N GLU A 263 22.35 22.75 -1.44
CA GLU A 263 23.65 22.28 -1.92
C GLU A 263 24.77 22.58 -0.91
N GLY A 264 25.55 21.56 -0.58
CA GLY A 264 26.67 21.64 0.37
C GLY A 264 26.29 21.38 1.83
N ASP A 265 25.01 21.31 2.17
CA ASP A 265 24.58 20.81 3.48
C ASP A 265 24.93 19.30 3.62
N THR A 266 25.22 18.87 4.85
CA THR A 266 25.53 17.48 5.21
C THR A 266 24.62 17.00 6.32
N VAL A 267 24.69 15.70 6.63
CA VAL A 267 24.04 15.11 7.82
C VAL A 267 24.41 15.89 9.09
N GLU A 268 25.69 16.23 9.26
CA GLU A 268 26.19 16.94 10.45
C GLU A 268 25.83 18.42 10.49
N SER A 269 25.79 19.12 9.34
CA SER A 269 25.40 20.53 9.32
C SER A 269 23.91 20.73 9.56
N GLY A 270 23.11 19.72 9.18
CA GLY A 270 21.66 19.85 9.06
C GLY A 270 21.24 20.77 7.91
N PRO A 271 19.92 20.91 7.69
CA PRO A 271 19.37 21.75 6.62
C PRO A 271 19.54 23.24 6.91
N SER A 272 20.09 24.00 5.95
CA SER A 272 20.25 25.45 6.03
C SER A 272 19.26 26.23 5.14
N GLY A 273 18.35 25.49 4.49
CA GLY A 273 17.46 25.98 3.45
C GLY A 273 16.24 26.77 3.89
N ALA A 274 15.24 26.84 3.00
CA ALA A 274 13.99 27.52 3.29
C ALA A 274 13.18 26.74 4.36
N PRO A 275 12.40 27.42 5.21
CA PRO A 275 11.50 26.74 6.14
C PRO A 275 10.51 25.83 5.40
N LEU A 276 10.24 24.66 5.99
CA LEU A 276 9.20 23.71 5.61
C LEU A 276 8.31 23.49 6.84
N PRO A 277 7.35 24.39 7.15
CA PRO A 277 6.50 24.22 8.32
C PRO A 277 5.70 22.92 8.22
N VAL A 278 5.81 22.06 9.23
CA VAL A 278 5.08 20.78 9.28
C VAL A 278 3.91 20.89 10.26
N PRO A 279 2.65 20.77 9.81
CA PRO A 279 1.49 20.85 10.69
C PRO A 279 1.27 19.51 11.41
N TRP A 280 2.04 19.25 12.47
CA TRP A 280 2.00 18.00 13.24
C TRP A 280 0.61 17.64 13.79
N GLU A 281 -0.27 18.63 13.93
CA GLU A 281 -1.65 18.47 14.35
C GLU A 281 -2.64 18.12 13.22
N GLN A 282 -2.29 18.33 11.95
CA GLN A 282 -3.13 18.00 10.78
C GLN A 282 -2.93 16.54 10.36
N THR A 283 -3.25 15.64 11.29
CA THR A 283 -3.07 14.20 11.15
C THR A 283 -4.22 13.47 11.85
N VAL A 284 -4.58 12.30 11.33
CA VAL A 284 -5.46 11.38 12.02
C VAL A 284 -4.67 10.69 13.12
N ARG A 285 -5.06 10.91 14.37
CA ARG A 285 -4.39 10.33 15.54
C ARG A 285 -4.74 8.86 15.65
N ILE A 286 -3.76 7.98 15.45
CA ILE A 286 -3.93 6.52 15.61
C ILE A 286 -3.10 6.00 16.78
N ARG A 287 -3.57 4.93 17.43
CA ARG A 287 -2.77 4.21 18.43
C ARG A 287 -1.78 3.30 17.69
N PRO A 288 -0.47 3.40 17.96
CA PRO A 288 0.49 2.54 17.30
C PRO A 288 0.35 1.10 17.77
N ASP A 289 0.67 0.17 16.87
CA ASP A 289 0.86 -1.26 17.15
C ASP A 289 -0.35 -2.02 17.71
N LEU A 290 -1.56 -1.49 17.53
CA LEU A 290 -2.77 -2.26 17.84
C LEU A 290 -2.82 -3.52 16.97
N LYS A 291 -3.35 -4.60 17.56
CA LYS A 291 -3.65 -5.86 16.90
C LYS A 291 -5.13 -5.96 16.59
N LEU A 292 -5.50 -6.78 15.62
CA LEU A 292 -6.89 -7.08 15.32
C LEU A 292 -7.63 -7.64 16.55
N SER A 293 -6.90 -8.34 17.43
CA SER A 293 -7.44 -8.82 18.71
C SER A 293 -7.86 -7.70 19.66
N ASP A 294 -7.26 -6.52 19.57
CA ASP A 294 -7.50 -5.39 20.47
C ASP A 294 -8.79 -4.64 20.12
N TYR A 295 -9.30 -4.79 18.89
CA TYR A 295 -10.57 -4.22 18.47
C TYR A 295 -11.75 -5.09 18.95
N PRO A 296 -12.81 -4.48 19.52
CA PRO A 296 -14.02 -5.23 19.88
C PRO A 296 -14.73 -5.73 18.61
N PRO A 297 -15.55 -6.80 18.70
CA PRO A 297 -16.37 -7.24 17.58
C PRO A 297 -17.22 -6.09 17.03
N GLY A 298 -17.13 -5.87 15.71
CA GLY A 298 -17.84 -4.79 15.06
C GLY A 298 -17.28 -4.46 13.68
N GLU A 299 -17.88 -3.46 13.05
CA GLU A 299 -17.53 -3.03 11.69
C GLU A 299 -16.05 -2.62 11.54
N ALA A 300 -15.49 -1.90 12.51
CA ALA A 300 -14.07 -1.52 12.49
C ALA A 300 -13.14 -2.75 12.49
N LYS A 301 -13.43 -3.75 13.34
CA LYS A 301 -12.67 -5.01 13.37
C LYS A 301 -12.77 -5.77 12.04
N ASN A 302 -13.98 -5.81 11.46
CA ASN A 302 -14.20 -6.46 10.17
C ASN A 302 -13.45 -5.75 9.04
N ALA A 303 -13.45 -4.41 9.04
CA ALA A 303 -12.71 -3.59 8.08
C ALA A 303 -11.20 -3.86 8.13
N ILE A 304 -10.63 -3.91 9.33
CA ILE A 304 -9.21 -4.20 9.54
C ILE A 304 -8.88 -5.64 9.12
N ALA A 305 -9.74 -6.62 9.44
CA ALA A 305 -9.55 -8.00 9.01
C ALA A 305 -9.59 -8.12 7.47
N ALA A 306 -10.52 -7.42 6.81
CA ALA A 306 -10.62 -7.36 5.36
C ALA A 306 -9.39 -6.70 4.72
N PHE A 307 -8.89 -5.60 5.32
CA PHE A 307 -7.64 -4.96 4.91
C PHE A 307 -6.46 -5.94 4.97
N ASN A 308 -6.30 -6.65 6.09
CA ASN A 308 -5.20 -7.60 6.27
C ASN A 308 -5.26 -8.73 5.23
N ARG A 309 -6.46 -9.26 4.95
CA ARG A 309 -6.68 -10.27 3.90
C ARG A 309 -6.26 -9.75 2.53
N LYS A 310 -6.73 -8.55 2.17
CA LYS A 310 -6.43 -7.89 0.89
C LYS A 310 -4.95 -7.57 0.73
N TYR A 311 -4.28 -7.19 1.82
CA TYR A 311 -2.83 -6.99 1.83
C TYR A 311 -2.09 -8.29 1.55
N CYS A 312 -2.46 -9.40 2.18
CA CYS A 312 -1.88 -10.71 1.86
C CYS A 312 -2.18 -11.16 0.42
N GLU A 313 -3.38 -10.94 -0.09
CA GLU A 313 -3.72 -11.20 -1.50
C GLU A 313 -2.85 -10.39 -2.47
N LEU A 314 -2.55 -9.14 -2.13
CA LEU A 314 -1.61 -8.31 -2.88
C LEU A 314 -0.20 -8.90 -2.85
N LEU A 315 0.29 -9.37 -1.71
CA LEU A 315 1.57 -10.08 -1.63
C LEU A 315 1.60 -11.34 -2.51
N ALA A 316 0.49 -12.08 -2.61
CA ALA A 316 0.39 -13.22 -3.52
C ALA A 316 0.46 -12.80 -5.00
N GLN A 317 -0.21 -11.70 -5.37
CA GLN A 317 -0.13 -11.15 -6.72
C GLN A 317 1.29 -10.65 -7.05
N LEU A 318 1.92 -9.94 -6.12
CA LEU A 318 3.31 -9.50 -6.24
C LEU A 318 4.26 -10.68 -6.39
N GLN A 319 4.07 -11.76 -5.64
CA GLN A 319 4.90 -12.97 -5.77
C GLN A 319 4.82 -13.53 -7.19
N GLN A 320 3.62 -13.63 -7.78
CA GLN A 320 3.45 -14.07 -9.16
C GLN A 320 4.13 -13.12 -10.14
N ALA A 321 3.96 -11.81 -9.93
CA ALA A 321 4.53 -10.79 -10.79
C ALA A 321 6.07 -10.84 -10.79
N LEU A 322 6.66 -10.98 -9.61
CA LEU A 322 8.10 -11.11 -9.37
C LEU A 322 8.65 -12.51 -9.67
N SER A 323 7.82 -13.47 -10.08
CA SER A 323 8.25 -14.86 -10.39
C SER A 323 8.06 -15.24 -11.85
N GLY A 324 7.93 -14.26 -12.76
CA GLY A 324 7.82 -14.50 -14.21
C GLY A 324 6.55 -14.02 -14.89
N SER A 325 5.68 -13.30 -14.18
CA SER A 325 4.48 -12.69 -14.75
C SER A 325 4.47 -11.17 -14.55
N PRO A 326 5.48 -10.42 -15.02
CA PRO A 326 5.69 -9.02 -14.64
C PRO A 326 4.51 -8.09 -14.97
N LEU A 327 3.67 -8.43 -15.97
CA LEU A 327 2.44 -7.69 -16.26
C LEU A 327 1.43 -7.64 -15.09
N LEU A 328 1.53 -8.55 -14.12
CA LEU A 328 0.74 -8.54 -12.89
C LEU A 328 1.15 -7.43 -11.89
N LEU A 329 2.28 -6.75 -12.11
CA LEU A 329 2.65 -5.56 -11.31
C LEU A 329 1.66 -4.41 -11.50
N MET A 330 1.10 -4.23 -12.71
CA MET A 330 0.14 -3.15 -12.97
C MET A 330 -1.16 -3.32 -12.16
N PRO A 331 -1.83 -4.49 -12.14
CA PRO A 331 -2.91 -4.79 -11.21
C PRO A 331 -2.52 -4.59 -9.73
N ALA A 332 -1.30 -4.96 -9.33
CA ALA A 332 -0.82 -4.78 -7.97
C ALA A 332 -0.72 -3.28 -7.58
N VAL A 333 -0.27 -2.42 -8.51
CA VAL A 333 -0.27 -0.96 -8.31
C VAL A 333 -1.70 -0.42 -8.16
N VAL A 334 -2.66 -0.91 -8.95
CA VAL A 334 -4.07 -0.52 -8.80
C VAL A 334 -4.62 -0.99 -7.45
N ALA A 335 -4.23 -2.17 -6.97
CA ALA A 335 -4.61 -2.66 -5.65
C ALA A 335 -4.08 -1.75 -4.52
N MET A 336 -2.90 -1.12 -4.68
CA MET A 336 -2.38 -0.13 -3.73
C MET A 336 -3.29 1.11 -3.61
N CYS A 337 -3.89 1.59 -4.71
CA CYS A 337 -4.89 2.66 -4.65
C CYS A 337 -6.10 2.23 -3.80
N SER A 338 -6.55 0.99 -3.96
CA SER A 338 -7.67 0.52 -3.15
C SER A 338 -7.29 0.28 -1.69
N LEU A 339 -6.06 -0.14 -1.39
CA LEU A 339 -5.57 -0.24 -0.01
C LEU A 339 -5.50 1.13 0.67
N ARG A 340 -5.06 2.17 -0.05
CA ARG A 340 -5.12 3.55 0.44
C ARG A 340 -6.55 3.93 0.84
N ASP A 341 -7.52 3.65 -0.02
CA ASP A 341 -8.91 4.02 0.22
C ASP A 341 -9.48 3.27 1.43
N ASP A 342 -9.19 1.96 1.55
CA ASP A 342 -9.55 1.16 2.73
C ASP A 342 -8.87 1.69 4.01
N PHE A 343 -7.59 2.06 3.94
CA PHE A 343 -6.86 2.64 5.07
C PHE A 343 -7.52 3.93 5.56
N ARG A 344 -7.89 4.82 4.63
CA ARG A 344 -8.57 6.08 4.93
C ARG A 344 -9.99 5.86 5.47
N ALA A 345 -10.72 4.89 4.92
CA ALA A 345 -12.02 4.51 5.44
C ALA A 345 -11.93 3.99 6.89
N ILE A 346 -10.94 3.14 7.18
CA ILE A 346 -10.69 2.64 8.54
C ILE A 346 -10.35 3.78 9.50
N THR A 347 -9.40 4.63 9.12
CA THR A 347 -8.95 5.77 9.94
C THR A 347 -9.98 6.89 10.08
N ALA A 348 -11.01 6.94 9.25
CA ALA A 348 -12.15 7.85 9.47
C ALA A 348 -13.02 7.45 10.68
N ASN A 349 -12.86 6.24 11.23
CA ASN A 349 -13.67 5.75 12.36
C ASN A 349 -12.94 5.97 13.71
N PRO A 350 -13.62 6.47 14.76
CA PRO A 350 -13.04 6.60 16.09
C PRO A 350 -12.70 5.23 16.67
N LEU A 351 -11.64 5.17 17.47
CA LEU A 351 -11.23 3.96 18.17
C LEU A 351 -12.20 3.68 19.33
N PRO A 352 -12.87 2.51 19.37
CA PRO A 352 -13.80 2.20 20.44
C PRO A 352 -13.14 2.26 21.83
N GLY A 353 -13.66 3.12 22.71
CA GLY A 353 -13.15 3.28 24.08
C GLY A 353 -12.03 4.32 24.23
N ASP A 354 -11.64 5.01 23.16
CA ASP A 354 -10.63 6.07 23.20
C ASP A 354 -10.93 7.16 22.15
N ASP A 355 -11.85 8.07 22.49
CA ASP A 355 -12.40 9.09 21.60
C ASP A 355 -11.36 10.10 21.05
N GLY A 356 -10.12 10.07 21.56
CA GLY A 356 -9.02 10.89 21.07
C GLY A 356 -8.20 10.27 19.94
N PHE A 357 -8.53 9.03 19.56
CA PHE A 357 -7.82 8.23 18.57
C PHE A 357 -8.78 7.55 17.58
N ASN A 358 -8.24 7.12 16.46
CA ASN A 358 -8.96 6.49 15.38
C ASN A 358 -8.46 5.06 15.15
N CYS A 359 -9.31 4.24 14.52
CA CYS A 359 -8.94 2.90 14.09
C CYS A 359 -7.81 2.96 13.04
N ALA A 360 -6.99 1.91 12.95
CA ALA A 360 -5.94 1.82 11.94
C ALA A 360 -5.74 0.37 11.48
N PRO A 361 -5.33 0.14 10.23
CA PRO A 361 -4.91 -1.19 9.77
C PRO A 361 -3.72 -1.74 10.56
N THR A 362 -3.65 -3.08 10.67
CA THR A 362 -2.66 -3.75 11.53
C THR A 362 -1.61 -4.54 10.77
N PHE A 363 -1.81 -4.75 9.45
CA PHE A 363 -0.91 -5.49 8.56
C PHE A 363 -0.54 -6.88 9.10
N GLU A 364 -1.50 -7.58 9.70
CA GLU A 364 -1.29 -8.93 10.23
C GLU A 364 -1.45 -9.99 9.12
N TYR A 365 -0.64 -11.05 9.20
CA TYR A 365 -0.69 -12.12 8.22
C TYR A 365 -2.02 -12.88 8.28
N VAL A 366 -2.64 -13.04 7.11
CA VAL A 366 -3.83 -13.87 6.92
C VAL A 366 -3.50 -14.97 5.94
N ALA A 367 -3.69 -16.23 6.34
CA ALA A 367 -3.49 -17.37 5.46
C ALA A 367 -4.45 -17.29 4.26
N ILE A 368 -3.89 -17.17 3.07
CA ILE A 368 -4.66 -17.13 1.83
C ILE A 368 -5.07 -18.56 1.50
N SER A 369 -6.38 -18.81 1.47
CA SER A 369 -6.90 -20.11 1.09
C SER A 369 -6.75 -20.28 -0.43
N THR A 370 -5.77 -21.06 -0.87
CA THR A 370 -5.58 -21.40 -2.29
C THR A 370 -6.65 -22.38 -2.75
N HIS A 371 -7.89 -21.93 -2.90
CA HIS A 371 -8.92 -22.69 -3.60
C HIS A 371 -8.97 -22.23 -5.05
N CYS A 372 -8.16 -22.91 -5.88
CA CYS A 372 -8.35 -22.92 -7.33
C CYS A 372 -9.69 -23.64 -7.62
N PRO A 373 -10.68 -23.03 -8.29
CA PRO A 373 -11.97 -23.68 -8.48
C PRO A 373 -11.84 -24.91 -9.38
N LYS A 374 -12.19 -26.09 -8.85
CA LYS A 374 -12.60 -27.22 -9.68
C LYS A 374 -13.99 -26.92 -10.21
N ALA A 375 -14.11 -26.92 -11.53
CA ALA A 375 -15.35 -26.68 -12.25
C ALA A 375 -16.46 -27.67 -11.85
N HIS A 376 -17.60 -27.16 -11.36
CA HIS A 376 -18.92 -27.79 -11.50
C HIS A 376 -20.04 -26.75 -11.37
N THR A 377 -20.91 -26.70 -12.40
CA THR A 377 -21.97 -25.69 -12.68
C THR A 377 -21.42 -24.36 -13.21
N PRO A 378 -21.94 -23.77 -14.30
CA PRO A 378 -21.44 -22.47 -14.76
C PRO A 378 -21.68 -21.41 -13.69
N MET A 379 -20.60 -20.95 -13.03
CA MET A 379 -20.58 -19.99 -11.92
C MET A 379 -21.50 -18.77 -12.16
N THR A 380 -21.66 -18.37 -13.41
CA THR A 380 -22.50 -17.27 -13.86
C THR A 380 -23.99 -17.39 -13.47
N GLN A 381 -24.58 -18.60 -13.52
CA GLN A 381 -26.01 -18.75 -13.24
C GLN A 381 -26.30 -18.59 -11.74
N SER A 382 -25.52 -19.25 -10.89
CA SER A 382 -25.68 -19.15 -9.42
C SER A 382 -25.40 -17.73 -8.90
N ASN A 383 -24.44 -17.02 -9.49
CA ASN A 383 -24.18 -15.62 -9.15
C ASN A 383 -25.36 -14.72 -9.55
N ARG A 384 -25.98 -14.99 -10.71
CA ARG A 384 -27.19 -14.29 -11.13
C ARG A 384 -28.35 -14.53 -10.17
N ASP A 385 -28.59 -15.79 -9.79
CA ASP A 385 -29.66 -16.14 -8.85
C ASP A 385 -29.49 -15.40 -7.50
N THR A 386 -28.24 -15.22 -7.06
CA THR A 386 -27.93 -14.45 -5.84
C THR A 386 -28.26 -12.96 -6.00
N LEU A 387 -27.95 -12.36 -7.15
CA LEU A 387 -28.30 -10.96 -7.43
C LEU A 387 -29.81 -10.75 -7.59
N ASP A 388 -30.52 -11.71 -8.20
CA ASP A 388 -31.98 -11.68 -8.30
C ASP A 388 -32.62 -11.74 -6.90
N LEU A 389 -32.08 -12.57 -6.01
CA LEU A 389 -32.52 -12.66 -4.61
C LEU A 389 -32.23 -11.37 -3.83
N LEU A 390 -31.07 -10.73 -4.06
CA LEU A 390 -30.74 -9.45 -3.47
C LEU A 390 -31.69 -8.34 -3.95
N GLN A 391 -32.00 -8.30 -5.25
CA GLN A 391 -32.96 -7.34 -5.80
C GLN A 391 -34.36 -7.56 -5.21
N GLN A 392 -34.77 -8.82 -5.04
CA GLN A 392 -36.02 -9.17 -4.35
C GLN A 392 -36.00 -8.65 -2.90
N ALA A 393 -34.90 -8.82 -2.18
CA ALA A 393 -34.76 -8.33 -0.80
C ALA A 393 -34.93 -6.81 -0.71
N TYR A 394 -34.31 -6.03 -1.60
CA TYR A 394 -34.50 -4.57 -1.67
C TYR A 394 -35.96 -4.20 -1.95
N SER A 395 -36.61 -4.85 -2.92
CA SER A 395 -38.01 -4.55 -3.27
C SER A 395 -39.00 -4.83 -2.12
N GLN A 396 -38.65 -5.75 -1.23
CA GLN A 396 -39.45 -6.14 -0.06
C GLN A 396 -39.05 -5.42 1.23
N GLY A 397 -37.97 -4.62 1.22
CA GLY A 397 -37.38 -4.09 2.45
C GLY A 397 -36.88 -5.17 3.41
N ASN A 398 -36.47 -6.33 2.89
CA ASN A 398 -36.15 -7.53 3.69
C ASN A 398 -34.64 -7.65 3.94
N LEU A 399 -34.14 -6.93 4.95
CA LEU A 399 -32.72 -6.95 5.34
C LEU A 399 -32.19 -8.37 5.64
N PRO A 400 -32.88 -9.24 6.40
CA PRO A 400 -32.40 -10.62 6.61
C PRO A 400 -32.16 -11.40 5.31
N LEU A 401 -33.02 -11.22 4.30
CA LEU A 401 -32.83 -11.85 3.00
C LEU A 401 -31.63 -11.26 2.26
N ALA A 402 -31.44 -9.95 2.28
CA ALA A 402 -30.27 -9.30 1.69
C ALA A 402 -28.96 -9.81 2.32
N LEU A 403 -28.89 -9.88 3.65
CA LEU A 403 -27.72 -10.41 4.37
C LEU A 403 -27.44 -11.88 4.03
N SER A 404 -28.47 -12.68 3.74
CA SER A 404 -28.28 -14.09 3.36
C SER A 404 -27.54 -14.27 2.02
N CYS A 405 -27.59 -13.26 1.15
CA CYS A 405 -26.90 -13.23 -0.15
C CYS A 405 -25.41 -12.91 -0.04
N MET A 406 -24.92 -12.56 1.16
CA MET A 406 -23.60 -11.96 1.38
C MET A 406 -22.72 -12.82 2.29
N THR A 407 -21.40 -12.74 2.10
CA THR A 407 -20.45 -13.30 3.08
C THR A 407 -20.52 -12.50 4.39
N GLU A 408 -20.11 -13.11 5.51
CA GLU A 408 -20.14 -12.43 6.82
C GLU A 408 -19.22 -11.20 6.85
N ASP A 409 -18.17 -11.22 6.02
CA ASP A 409 -17.16 -10.18 5.85
C ASP A 409 -17.35 -9.31 4.59
N VAL A 410 -18.57 -9.27 4.04
CA VAL A 410 -18.89 -8.48 2.83
C VAL A 410 -18.45 -7.02 2.93
N ILE A 411 -17.91 -6.48 1.84
CA ILE A 411 -17.58 -5.06 1.73
C ILE A 411 -18.61 -4.38 0.84
N TRP A 412 -19.25 -3.32 1.33
CA TRP A 412 -20.11 -2.45 0.54
C TRP A 412 -19.48 -1.06 0.44
N ASP A 413 -18.94 -0.74 -0.73
CA ASP A 413 -18.29 0.54 -1.01
C ASP A 413 -19.21 1.42 -1.86
N ILE A 414 -19.79 2.44 -1.24
CA ILE A 414 -20.56 3.50 -1.90
C ILE A 414 -19.95 4.85 -1.50
N SER A 415 -18.63 4.97 -1.69
CA SER A 415 -17.84 6.13 -1.30
C SER A 415 -18.35 7.44 -1.93
N GLY A 416 -18.37 8.51 -1.13
CA GLY A 416 -18.80 9.83 -1.56
C GLY A 416 -18.65 10.88 -0.45
N PRO A 417 -19.14 12.10 -0.66
CA PRO A 417 -18.99 13.20 0.30
C PRO A 417 -19.72 12.91 1.61
N ALA A 418 -19.06 13.20 2.74
CA ALA A 418 -19.58 12.98 4.09
C ALA A 418 -20.90 13.73 4.41
N SER A 419 -21.28 14.71 3.57
CA SER A 419 -22.56 15.40 3.65
C SER A 419 -23.76 14.51 3.30
N VAL A 420 -23.54 13.33 2.71
CA VAL A 420 -24.59 12.35 2.39
C VAL A 420 -24.49 11.17 3.37
N PRO A 421 -25.45 11.00 4.29
CA PRO A 421 -25.29 10.12 5.45
C PRO A 421 -24.98 8.65 5.15
N TYR A 422 -25.48 8.12 4.03
CA TYR A 422 -25.33 6.72 3.66
C TYR A 422 -24.12 6.45 2.74
N LEU A 423 -23.30 7.47 2.43
CA LEU A 423 -22.10 7.29 1.61
C LEU A 423 -20.88 6.97 2.47
N GLY A 424 -20.09 6.02 2.00
CA GLY A 424 -18.93 5.49 2.72
C GLY A 424 -18.64 4.04 2.35
N VAL A 425 -17.75 3.43 3.11
CA VAL A 425 -17.43 2.00 3.00
C VAL A 425 -17.94 1.29 4.25
N PHE A 426 -18.71 0.23 4.03
CA PHE A 426 -19.39 -0.52 5.07
C PHE A 426 -18.90 -1.96 5.10
N TYR A 427 -18.57 -2.47 6.30
CA TYR A 427 -17.89 -3.76 6.44
C TYR A 427 -18.70 -4.79 7.24
N GLY A 428 -18.83 -5.97 6.65
CA GLY A 428 -19.61 -7.10 7.15
C GLY A 428 -21.11 -6.82 7.23
N HIS A 429 -21.85 -7.81 7.76
CA HIS A 429 -23.31 -7.72 7.91
C HIS A 429 -23.76 -6.54 8.79
N GLN A 430 -22.97 -6.17 9.81
CA GLN A 430 -23.27 -5.02 10.65
C GLN A 430 -23.14 -3.70 9.89
N GLY A 431 -22.06 -3.51 9.13
CA GLY A 431 -21.88 -2.32 8.31
C GLY A 431 -22.96 -2.21 7.23
N PHE A 432 -23.28 -3.31 6.55
CA PHE A 432 -24.35 -3.33 5.56
C PHE A 432 -25.73 -3.02 6.17
N SER A 433 -26.02 -3.53 7.37
CA SER A 433 -27.25 -3.19 8.09
C SER A 433 -27.30 -1.70 8.45
N ARG A 434 -26.17 -1.11 8.85
CA ARG A 434 -26.05 0.33 9.11
C ARG A 434 -26.30 1.15 7.85
N PHE A 435 -25.69 0.77 6.73
CA PHE A 435 -25.99 1.37 5.42
C PHE A 435 -27.48 1.31 5.09
N TRP A 436 -28.11 0.15 5.27
CA TRP A 436 -29.52 -0.06 4.97
C TRP A 436 -30.43 0.89 5.76
N THR A 437 -30.14 1.06 7.06
CA THR A 437 -30.85 2.02 7.92
C THR A 437 -30.60 3.46 7.47
N LEU A 438 -29.33 3.86 7.28
CA LEU A 438 -28.98 5.22 6.86
C LEU A 438 -29.63 5.59 5.52
N LEU A 439 -29.66 4.67 4.55
CA LEU A 439 -30.31 4.86 3.27
C LEU A 439 -31.81 5.12 3.46
N GLY A 440 -32.49 4.24 4.21
CA GLY A 440 -33.93 4.35 4.48
C GLY A 440 -34.32 5.59 5.29
N ASP A 441 -33.43 6.07 6.16
CA ASP A 441 -33.63 7.30 6.94
C ASP A 441 -33.35 8.58 6.13
N THR A 442 -32.63 8.47 5.00
CA THR A 442 -32.18 9.62 4.21
C THR A 442 -33.03 9.85 2.95
N VAL A 443 -33.38 8.79 2.22
CA VAL A 443 -34.04 8.89 0.91
C VAL A 443 -35.24 7.96 0.78
N ALA A 444 -36.25 8.43 0.04
CA ALA A 444 -37.30 7.60 -0.52
C ALA A 444 -36.99 7.33 -1.98
N ILE A 445 -36.77 6.06 -2.32
CA ILE A 445 -36.47 5.63 -3.70
C ILE A 445 -37.81 5.42 -4.43
N ASP A 446 -38.05 6.22 -5.48
CA ASP A 446 -39.25 6.11 -6.32
C ASP A 446 -39.05 5.05 -7.41
N SER A 447 -37.85 5.00 -7.99
CA SER A 447 -37.46 4.00 -8.99
C SER A 447 -35.97 3.75 -8.96
N ALA A 448 -35.57 2.48 -8.92
CA ALA A 448 -34.21 2.02 -9.12
C ALA A 448 -34.25 0.83 -10.08
N GLY A 449 -33.39 0.83 -11.09
CA GLY A 449 -33.39 -0.19 -12.13
C GLY A 449 -31.99 -0.54 -12.59
N ILE A 450 -31.75 -1.83 -12.80
CA ILE A 450 -30.60 -2.33 -13.56
C ILE A 450 -31.00 -2.26 -15.05
N GLU A 451 -30.24 -1.52 -15.85
CA GLU A 451 -30.40 -1.51 -17.30
C GLU A 451 -29.71 -2.72 -17.94
N GLN A 452 -28.49 -3.01 -17.51
CA GLN A 452 -27.72 -4.13 -18.02
C GLN A 452 -26.78 -4.69 -16.95
N MET A 453 -26.51 -5.99 -17.05
CA MET A 453 -25.60 -6.71 -16.17
C MET A 453 -24.70 -7.66 -16.96
N PHE A 454 -23.42 -7.63 -16.67
CA PHE A 454 -22.38 -8.46 -17.26
C PHE A 454 -21.81 -9.36 -16.17
N PHE A 455 -21.45 -10.58 -16.55
CA PHE A 455 -20.82 -11.54 -15.66
C PHE A 455 -19.49 -11.98 -16.26
N ASN A 456 -18.48 -12.11 -15.40
CA ASN A 456 -17.19 -12.68 -15.73
C ASN A 456 -16.74 -13.53 -14.54
N ASP A 457 -16.87 -14.85 -14.66
CA ASP A 457 -16.58 -15.81 -13.58
C ASP A 457 -17.21 -15.43 -12.23
N ASN A 458 -16.39 -15.06 -11.24
CA ASN A 458 -16.79 -14.68 -9.89
C ASN A 458 -17.03 -13.18 -9.73
N GLN A 459 -17.20 -12.45 -10.84
CA GLN A 459 -17.48 -11.02 -10.83
C GLN A 459 -18.70 -10.70 -11.68
N ALA A 460 -19.40 -9.64 -11.31
CA ALA A 460 -20.42 -9.03 -12.15
C ALA A 460 -20.29 -7.51 -12.16
N MET A 461 -20.74 -6.89 -13.25
CA MET A 461 -20.85 -5.44 -13.36
C MET A 461 -22.28 -5.14 -13.82
N ALA A 462 -22.99 -4.31 -13.09
CA ALA A 462 -24.29 -3.78 -13.47
C ALA A 462 -24.19 -2.28 -13.71
N TYR A 463 -25.06 -1.73 -14.53
CA TYR A 463 -25.30 -0.30 -14.56
C TYR A 463 -26.78 -0.03 -14.74
N GLY A 464 -27.19 1.16 -14.31
CA GLY A 464 -28.56 1.61 -14.43
C GLY A 464 -28.74 2.96 -13.77
N GLY A 465 -29.96 3.24 -13.34
CA GLY A 465 -30.34 4.53 -12.80
C GLY A 465 -31.17 4.41 -11.54
N GLU A 466 -31.13 5.47 -10.74
CA GLU A 466 -32.01 5.65 -9.59
C GLU A 466 -32.59 7.06 -9.61
N GLN A 467 -33.83 7.19 -9.15
CA GLN A 467 -34.44 8.46 -8.80
C GLN A 467 -35.31 8.31 -7.54
N GLY A 468 -35.37 9.39 -6.79
CA GLY A 468 -36.11 9.43 -5.53
C GLY A 468 -36.18 10.83 -4.97
N LYS A 469 -36.44 10.92 -3.66
CA LYS A 469 -36.50 12.18 -2.92
C LYS A 469 -35.69 12.10 -1.65
N ALA A 470 -35.01 13.19 -1.32
CA ALA A 470 -34.42 13.37 0.00
C ALA A 470 -35.56 13.54 1.03
N LEU A 471 -35.58 12.72 2.09
CA LEU A 471 -36.65 12.76 3.09
C LEU A 471 -36.67 14.07 3.87
N ALA A 472 -35.51 14.66 4.16
CA ALA A 472 -35.39 15.89 4.93
C ALA A 472 -35.96 17.13 4.21
N THR A 473 -35.85 17.18 2.89
CA THR A 473 -36.19 18.37 2.09
C THR A 473 -37.38 18.15 1.16
N GLY A 474 -37.72 16.89 0.86
CA GLY A 474 -38.67 16.52 -0.18
C GLY A 474 -38.16 16.77 -1.61
N ALA A 475 -36.93 17.26 -1.77
CA ALA A 475 -36.37 17.57 -3.08
C ALA A 475 -36.04 16.29 -3.87
N PRO A 476 -36.38 16.24 -5.18
CA PRO A 476 -36.07 15.08 -6.01
C PRO A 476 -34.58 15.00 -6.33
N TYR A 477 -34.10 13.78 -6.52
CA TYR A 477 -32.77 13.49 -7.07
C TYR A 477 -32.87 12.40 -8.14
N HIS A 478 -31.88 12.37 -9.02
CA HIS A 478 -31.68 11.31 -10.00
C HIS A 478 -30.19 11.23 -10.35
N TYR A 479 -29.68 10.01 -10.52
CA TYR A 479 -28.36 9.75 -11.08
C TYR A 479 -28.29 8.37 -11.74
N ASP A 480 -27.33 8.22 -12.64
CA ASP A 480 -26.89 6.93 -13.16
C ASP A 480 -25.79 6.36 -12.26
N TRP A 481 -25.72 5.03 -12.19
CA TRP A 481 -24.74 4.31 -11.40
C TRP A 481 -24.21 3.09 -12.14
N ALA A 482 -22.98 2.70 -11.80
CA ALA A 482 -22.40 1.40 -12.13
C ALA A 482 -22.04 0.66 -10.84
N LEU A 483 -22.26 -0.64 -10.80
CA LEU A 483 -22.11 -1.48 -9.62
C LEU A 483 -21.26 -2.71 -9.94
N LYS A 484 -20.09 -2.81 -9.31
CA LYS A 484 -19.24 -4.00 -9.37
C LYS A 484 -19.60 -4.94 -8.23
N TYR A 485 -19.71 -6.23 -8.53
CA TYR A 485 -19.87 -7.32 -7.59
C TYR A 485 -18.68 -8.29 -7.68
N GLU A 486 -18.27 -8.84 -6.54
CA GLU A 486 -17.43 -10.04 -6.47
C GLU A 486 -18.13 -11.09 -5.59
N PHE A 487 -17.91 -12.37 -5.92
CA PHE A 487 -18.55 -13.51 -5.29
C PHE A 487 -17.51 -14.49 -4.74
N ASP A 488 -17.84 -15.15 -3.63
CA ASP A 488 -17.10 -16.28 -3.11
C ASP A 488 -17.46 -17.60 -3.83
N ASN A 489 -16.83 -18.69 -3.41
CA ASN A 489 -17.08 -20.02 -3.98
C ASN A 489 -18.49 -20.59 -3.68
N ASN A 490 -19.22 -19.99 -2.75
CA ASN A 490 -20.59 -20.35 -2.42
C ASN A 490 -21.60 -19.42 -3.13
N HIS A 491 -21.12 -18.61 -4.08
CA HIS A 491 -21.90 -17.60 -4.81
C HIS A 491 -22.45 -16.49 -3.93
N LYS A 492 -21.92 -16.32 -2.71
CA LYS A 492 -22.26 -15.19 -1.85
C LYS A 492 -21.45 -13.98 -2.25
N ILE A 493 -22.08 -12.82 -2.17
CA ILE A 493 -21.45 -11.54 -2.50
C ILE A 493 -20.43 -11.21 -1.42
N SER A 494 -19.16 -11.05 -1.82
CA SER A 494 -18.04 -10.66 -0.96
C SER A 494 -17.68 -9.18 -1.12
N LEU A 495 -17.92 -8.59 -2.29
CA LEU A 495 -17.74 -7.16 -2.55
C LEU A 495 -18.92 -6.65 -3.36
N MET A 496 -19.39 -5.46 -2.98
CA MET A 496 -20.19 -4.60 -3.81
C MET A 496 -19.53 -3.22 -3.83
N ARG A 497 -19.40 -2.60 -5.01
CA ARG A 497 -18.86 -1.25 -5.16
C ARG A 497 -19.68 -0.43 -6.15
N GLN A 498 -20.19 0.72 -5.72
CA GLN A 498 -20.96 1.65 -6.53
C GLN A 498 -20.14 2.84 -7.01
N TYR A 499 -20.28 3.15 -8.29
CA TYR A 499 -19.73 4.33 -8.94
C TYR A 499 -20.89 5.19 -9.43
N PHE A 500 -20.96 6.44 -8.98
CA PHE A 500 -21.98 7.40 -9.41
C PHE A 500 -21.53 8.82 -9.11
N ASN A 501 -22.23 9.82 -9.65
CA ASN A 501 -22.00 11.22 -9.33
C ASN A 501 -22.88 11.65 -8.15
N PRO A 502 -22.31 11.94 -6.95
CA PRO A 502 -23.10 12.26 -5.77
C PRO A 502 -23.68 13.69 -5.79
N SER A 503 -23.32 14.53 -6.76
CA SER A 503 -23.72 15.95 -6.77
C SER A 503 -25.23 16.16 -6.74
N ALA A 504 -26.00 15.28 -7.38
CA ALA A 504 -27.46 15.36 -7.41
C ALA A 504 -28.08 15.12 -6.03
N ILE A 505 -27.61 14.10 -5.30
CA ILE A 505 -28.12 13.82 -3.95
C ILE A 505 -27.61 14.86 -2.93
N VAL A 506 -26.38 15.35 -3.08
CA VAL A 506 -25.86 16.45 -2.26
C VAL A 506 -26.75 17.70 -2.41
N ALA A 507 -27.09 18.06 -3.64
CA ALA A 507 -27.96 19.20 -3.90
C ALA A 507 -29.37 19.00 -3.33
N ALA A 508 -29.94 17.79 -3.46
CA ALA A 508 -31.26 17.49 -2.92
C ALA A 508 -31.30 17.56 -1.39
N LEU A 509 -30.27 17.09 -0.70
CA LEU A 509 -30.16 17.17 0.77
C LEU A 509 -29.93 18.59 1.28
N ALA A 510 -29.30 19.46 0.48
CA ALA A 510 -29.05 20.87 0.82
C ALA A 510 -30.20 21.82 0.43
N ALA A 511 -31.23 21.34 -0.27
CA ALA A 511 -32.34 22.17 -0.75
C ALA A 511 -33.25 22.67 0.39
N GLU A 512 -33.93 23.81 0.18
CA GLU A 512 -35.00 24.22 1.10
C GLU A 512 -36.19 23.26 1.02
N PRO A 513 -36.91 23.03 2.14
CA PRO A 513 -38.06 22.12 2.18
C PRO A 513 -39.11 22.46 1.11
N TYR A 514 -39.45 21.47 0.30
CA TYR A 514 -40.37 21.60 -0.82
C TYR A 514 -41.82 21.77 -0.33
N GLY A 515 -42.24 23.00 -0.02
CA GLY A 515 -43.64 23.43 -0.06
C GLY A 515 -44.29 23.95 1.24
N ASN A 516 -44.42 25.28 1.34
CA ASN A 516 -45.61 25.99 1.84
C ASN A 516 -45.68 27.39 1.19
N GLY A 517 -45.86 27.44 -0.14
CA GLY A 517 -46.14 28.66 -0.88
C GLY A 517 -47.61 28.70 -1.33
N PRO A 518 -48.35 29.82 -1.19
CA PRO A 518 -49.79 29.85 -1.41
C PRO A 518 -50.13 29.66 -2.90
N LEU A 519 -51.07 28.75 -3.16
CA LEU A 519 -51.71 28.53 -4.45
C LEU A 519 -52.36 29.85 -4.94
N SER A 520 -51.74 30.52 -5.92
CA SER A 520 -52.40 31.64 -6.60
C SER A 520 -53.46 31.10 -7.57
N HIS A 521 -54.73 31.22 -7.18
CA HIS A 521 -55.83 31.18 -8.13
C HIS A 521 -55.63 32.30 -9.17
N LYS A 522 -55.34 31.93 -10.43
CA LYS A 522 -55.64 32.79 -11.58
C LYS A 522 -56.89 32.26 -12.27
N ALA A 523 -58.02 32.88 -11.93
CA ALA A 523 -59.23 32.82 -12.72
C ALA A 523 -58.97 33.55 -14.06
N THR A 524 -59.19 32.84 -15.16
CA THR A 524 -59.04 33.36 -16.52
C THR A 524 -60.40 33.92 -16.97
N GLU A 525 -60.61 35.23 -16.87
CA GLU A 525 -61.69 35.90 -17.62
C GLU A 525 -61.28 35.96 -19.11
N ARG A 526 -61.95 35.18 -19.95
CA ARG A 526 -62.01 35.44 -21.40
C ARG A 526 -63.34 36.11 -21.73
N LYS A 527 -63.30 37.41 -21.98
CA LYS A 527 -64.32 38.10 -22.78
C LYS A 527 -64.23 37.59 -24.21
N GLN A 528 -65.32 37.02 -24.72
CA GLN A 528 -65.61 36.95 -26.15
C GLN A 528 -66.77 37.91 -26.42
N ASN A 529 -66.50 38.93 -27.24
CA ASN A 529 -67.51 39.64 -27.99
C ASN A 529 -67.86 38.79 -29.23
N HIS A 530 -69.13 38.45 -29.42
CA HIS A 530 -69.82 38.56 -30.70
C HIS A 530 -71.34 38.45 -30.49
N GLU A 531 -72.00 39.51 -30.96
CA GLU A 531 -73.45 39.74 -31.22
C GLU A 531 -74.42 39.90 -30.04
#